data_AF-A0A0L6CY24-F1
#
_entry.id   AF-A0A0L6CY24-F1
#
_cell.length_a   1.000
_cell.length_b   1.000
_cell.length_c   1.000
_cell.angle_alpha   90.00
_cell.angle_beta   90.00
_cell.angle_gamma   90.00
#
_symmetry.space_group_name_H-M   'P 1'
#
loop_
_entity.id
_entity.type
_entity.pdbx_description
1 polymer ?
#
loop_
_entity_poly.entity_id
_entity_poly.type
_entity_poly.pdbx_seq_one_letter_code
_entity_poly.pdbx_strand_id
1 'polypeptide(L)'
;MRILGVKVVDRTPTGDGGRQRATLLFQTDTGGISLSATAEGADTLPESDVVDQLVRDGLRQLNRLPEHRHGDAPVILAQDIKVEVI
;
A
#
# COMPACT_ATOMS: atom_id res chain seq x y z
N MET A 1 14.37 4.00 -4.36
CA MET A 1 13.15 4.81 -4.44
C MET A 1 12.72 5.19 -3.04
N ARG A 2 12.49 6.48 -2.78
CA ARG A 2 12.03 6.97 -1.47
C ARG A 2 10.53 7.28 -1.53
N ILE A 3 9.75 6.66 -0.65
CA ILE A 3 8.32 6.93 -0.50
C ILE A 3 8.14 8.11 0.46
N LEU A 4 7.44 9.13 0.00
CA LEU A 4 7.20 10.39 0.68
C LEU A 4 5.80 10.43 1.33
N GLY A 5 4.84 9.67 0.79
CA GLY A 5 3.46 9.62 1.30
C GLY A 5 2.68 8.47 0.68
N VAL A 6 1.61 8.05 1.36
CA VAL A 6 0.68 7.05 0.87
C VAL A 6 -0.74 7.55 1.04
N LYS A 7 -1.55 7.46 -0.02
CA LYS A 7 -3.00 7.66 0.07
C LYS A 7 -3.72 6.35 -0.20
N VAL A 8 -4.67 6.01 0.65
CA VAL A 8 -5.58 4.88 0.48
C VAL A 8 -6.90 5.42 -0.04
N VAL A 9 -7.25 5.05 -1.27
CA VAL A 9 -8.47 5.51 -1.96
C VAL A 9 -9.25 4.33 -2.54
N ASP A 10 -10.49 4.56 -2.96
CA ASP A 10 -11.35 3.57 -3.64
C ASP A 10 -11.51 2.24 -2.87
N ARG A 11 -11.63 2.33 -1.55
CA ARG A 11 -11.80 1.17 -0.67
C ARG A 11 -13.11 0.47 -0.97
N THR A 12 -13.02 -0.76 -1.49
CA THR A 12 -14.17 -1.55 -1.91
C THR A 12 -14.11 -2.94 -1.27
N PRO A 13 -15.16 -3.39 -0.56
CA PRO A 13 -15.24 -4.78 -0.13
C PRO A 13 -15.38 -5.69 -1.35
N THR A 14 -14.59 -6.76 -1.40
CA THR A 14 -14.68 -7.79 -2.44
C THR A 14 -15.39 -9.00 -1.84
N GLY A 15 -16.47 -9.46 -2.48
CA GLY A 15 -17.32 -10.54 -1.98
C GLY A 15 -16.57 -11.86 -1.71
N ASP A 16 -17.11 -12.60 -0.75
CA ASP A 16 -16.58 -13.80 -0.06
C ASP A 16 -15.30 -13.60 0.77
N GLY A 17 -15.42 -13.78 2.09
CA GLY A 17 -14.29 -13.96 3.01
C GLY A 17 -13.68 -12.70 3.61
N GLY A 18 -14.45 -11.61 3.76
CA GLY A 18 -13.98 -10.42 4.48
C GLY A 18 -12.84 -9.70 3.77
N ARG A 19 -12.68 -9.85 2.46
CA ARG A 19 -11.61 -9.19 1.71
C ARG A 19 -11.98 -7.75 1.38
N GLN A 20 -11.01 -6.85 1.53
CA GLN A 20 -11.13 -5.45 1.08
C GLN A 20 -10.04 -5.14 0.08
N ARG A 21 -10.41 -4.46 -1.01
CA ARG A 21 -9.49 -3.94 -2.02
C ARG A 21 -9.42 -2.43 -1.89
N ALA A 22 -8.26 -1.85 -2.13
CA ALA A 22 -8.09 -0.40 -2.23
C ALA A 22 -7.07 -0.06 -3.31
N THR A 23 -7.17 1.17 -3.82
CA THR A 23 -6.10 1.77 -4.62
C THR A 23 -5.17 2.53 -3.68
N LEU A 24 -3.88 2.24 -3.76
CA LEU A 24 -2.83 2.96 -3.05
C LEU A 24 -2.10 3.89 -4.01
N LEU A 25 -2.08 5.16 -3.67
CA LEU A 25 -1.29 6.17 -4.37
C LEU A 25 -0.04 6.45 -3.56
N PHE A 26 1.09 5.91 -4.01
CA PHE A 26 2.41 6.16 -3.45
C PHE A 26 2.99 7.42 -4.10
N GLN A 27 3.29 8.41 -3.28
CA GLN A 27 4.11 9.54 -3.71
C GLN A 27 5.57 9.20 -3.45
N THR A 28 6.40 9.27 -4.48
CA THR A 28 7.84 8.96 -4.38
C THR A 28 8.70 10.13 -4.83
N ASP A 29 10.00 10.03 -4.63
CA ASP A 29 11.00 10.97 -5.14
C ASP A 29 11.15 10.94 -6.67
N THR A 30 10.63 9.91 -7.33
CA THR A 30 10.70 9.73 -8.80
C THR A 30 9.36 9.92 -9.51
N GLY A 31 8.25 10.00 -8.78
CA GLY A 31 6.91 10.20 -9.35
C GLY A 31 5.78 9.61 -8.51
N GLY A 32 4.57 9.61 -9.05
CA GLY A 32 3.42 8.95 -8.45
C GLY A 32 3.30 7.51 -8.93
N ILE A 33 3.09 6.56 -8.03
CA ILE A 33 2.81 5.15 -8.35
C ILE A 33 1.43 4.79 -7.82
N SER A 34 0.59 4.19 -8.66
CA SER A 34 -0.71 3.66 -8.25
C SER A 34 -0.67 2.13 -8.25
N LEU A 35 -1.10 1.52 -7.15
CA LEU A 35 -1.18 0.06 -7.01
C LEU A 35 -2.53 -0.34 -6.44
N SER A 36 -3.01 -1.51 -6.84
CA SER A 36 -4.16 -2.12 -6.20
C SER A 36 -3.67 -3.01 -5.06
N ALA A 37 -4.11 -2.74 -3.83
CA ALA A 37 -3.80 -3.53 -2.64
C ALA A 37 -5.01 -4.31 -2.13
N THR A 38 -4.75 -5.42 -1.44
CA THR A 38 -5.79 -6.25 -0.82
C THR A 38 -5.50 -6.49 0.66
N ALA A 39 -6.52 -6.43 1.49
CA ALA A 39 -6.53 -6.86 2.88
C ALA A 39 -7.51 -8.02 3.07
N GLU A 40 -7.18 -8.97 3.94
CA GLU A 40 -8.02 -10.13 4.27
C GLU A 40 -8.58 -10.02 5.69
N GLY A 41 -9.77 -10.57 5.92
CA GLY A 41 -10.43 -10.54 7.24
C GLY A 41 -10.83 -9.13 7.71
N ALA A 42 -11.01 -8.19 6.78
CA ALA A 42 -11.33 -6.80 7.03
C ALA A 42 -12.69 -6.58 7.74
N ASP A 43 -13.56 -7.58 7.74
CA ASP A 43 -14.82 -7.63 8.49
C ASP A 43 -14.63 -7.90 9.99
N THR A 44 -13.51 -8.51 10.36
CA THR A 44 -13.17 -8.89 11.74
C THR A 44 -12.09 -8.03 12.38
N LEU A 45 -11.42 -7.19 11.58
CA LEU A 45 -10.27 -6.39 12.02
C LEU A 45 -10.65 -4.92 12.28
N PRO A 46 -9.97 -4.27 13.23
CA PRO A 46 -10.02 -2.82 13.35
C PRO A 46 -9.62 -2.13 12.05
N GLU A 47 -10.21 -0.97 11.77
CA GLU A 47 -9.92 -0.22 10.55
C GLU A 47 -8.43 0.10 10.38
N SER A 48 -7.73 0.42 11.46
CA SER A 48 -6.27 0.64 11.47
C SER A 48 -5.50 -0.56 10.92
N ASP A 49 -5.89 -1.77 11.32
CA ASP A 49 -5.21 -3.01 10.95
C ASP A 49 -5.47 -3.36 9.49
N VAL A 50 -6.68 -3.04 8.99
CA VAL A 50 -7.02 -3.18 7.57
C VAL A 50 -6.20 -2.23 6.70
N VAL A 51 -6.07 -0.97 7.12
CA VAL A 51 -5.22 0.03 6.44
C VAL A 51 -3.76 -0.42 6.44
N ASP A 52 -3.26 -0.91 7.57
CA ASP A 52 -1.90 -1.44 7.68
C ASP A 52 -1.68 -2.63 6.74
N GLN A 53 -2.63 -3.56 6.63
CA GLN A 53 -2.54 -4.67 5.67
C GLN A 53 -2.49 -4.18 4.23
N LEU A 54 -3.34 -3.23 3.85
CA LEU A 54 -3.33 -2.64 2.51
C LEU A 54 -1.96 -2.03 2.20
N VAL A 55 -1.45 -1.17 3.08
CA VAL A 55 -0.14 -0.52 2.91
C VAL A 55 0.98 -1.56 2.81
N ARG A 56 0.99 -2.58 3.67
CA ARG A 56 1.98 -3.67 3.63
C ARG A 56 1.93 -4.45 2.32
N ASP A 57 0.75 -4.75 1.79
CA ASP A 57 0.60 -5.41 0.50
C ASP A 57 1.15 -4.54 -0.62
N GLY A 58 0.82 -3.25 -0.66
CA GLY A 58 1.40 -2.30 -1.62
C GLY A 58 2.92 -2.21 -1.56
N LEU A 59 3.51 -2.10 -0.36
CA LEU A 59 4.96 -2.10 -0.17
C LEU A 59 5.61 -3.42 -0.62
N ARG A 60 4.96 -4.55 -0.35
CA ARG A 60 5.40 -5.86 -0.83
C ARG A 60 5.39 -5.94 -2.36
N GLN A 61 4.37 -5.37 -3.01
CA GLN A 61 4.29 -5.30 -4.47
C GLN A 61 5.40 -4.42 -5.05
N LEU A 62 5.67 -3.24 -4.47
CA LEU A 62 6.77 -2.36 -4.89
C LEU A 62 8.13 -3.06 -4.83
N ASN A 63 8.40 -3.80 -3.75
CA ASN A 63 9.65 -4.57 -3.59
C ASN A 63 9.78 -5.74 -4.59
N ARG A 64 8.70 -6.13 -5.27
CA ARG A 64 8.70 -7.19 -6.29
C ARG A 64 8.86 -6.65 -7.72
N LEU A 65 8.78 -5.34 -7.93
CA LEU A 65 9.01 -4.74 -9.23
C LEU A 65 10.44 -5.05 -9.71
N PRO A 66 10.65 -5.36 -11.01
CA PRO A 66 11.96 -5.74 -11.53
C PRO A 66 13.07 -4.73 -11.18
N GLU A 67 12.72 -3.45 -11.18
CA GLU A 67 13.58 -2.31 -10.85
C GLU A 67 14.09 -2.32 -9.39
N HIS A 68 13.36 -2.97 -8.47
CA HIS A 68 13.65 -2.97 -7.03
C HIS A 68 13.99 -4.37 -6.48
N ARG A 69 13.79 -5.42 -7.26
CA ARG A 69 13.89 -6.83 -6.82
C ARG A 69 15.30 -7.29 -6.46
N HIS A 70 16.33 -6.70 -7.08
CA HIS A 70 17.72 -7.15 -6.95
C HIS A 70 18.55 -6.37 -5.92
N GLY A 71 17.93 -5.51 -5.12
CA GLY A 71 18.61 -4.79 -4.02
C GLY A 71 19.40 -3.54 -4.46
N ASP A 72 19.62 -3.35 -5.77
CA ASP A 72 20.32 -2.17 -6.30
C ASP A 72 19.53 -0.85 -6.16
N ALA A 73 18.21 -0.93 -5.95
CA ALA A 73 17.35 0.23 -5.72
C ALA A 73 16.32 -0.06 -4.60
N PRO A 74 16.69 0.06 -3.31
CA PRO A 74 15.79 -0.23 -2.22
C PRO A 74 14.58 0.72 -2.19
N VAL A 75 13.45 0.20 -1.70
CA VAL A 75 12.26 1.01 -1.36
C VAL A 75 12.43 1.50 0.08
N ILE A 76 12.57 2.81 0.25
CA ILE A 76 12.84 3.45 1.55
C ILE A 76 11.64 4.31 1.94
N LEU A 77 11.09 4.10 3.14
CA LEU A 77 10.06 4.97 3.71
C LEU A 77 10.70 6.22 4.32
N ALA A 78 10.15 7.41 4.06
CA ALA A 78 10.54 8.61 4.80
C ALA A 78 10.16 8.48 6.29
N GLN A 79 10.95 9.08 7.19
CA GLN A 79 10.76 8.98 8.64
C GLN A 79 9.38 9.45 9.11
N ASP A 80 8.81 10.47 8.45
CA ASP A 80 7.52 11.06 8.80
C ASP A 80 6.45 10.79 7.74
N ILE A 81 6.45 9.58 7.16
CA ILE A 81 5.49 9.25 6.12
C ILE A 81 4.06 9.35 6.65
N LYS A 82 3.21 10.10 5.94
CA LYS A 82 1.79 10.19 6.25
C LYS A 82 1.01 9.18 5.42
N VAL A 83 0.15 8.43 6.10
CA VAL A 83 -0.88 7.60 5.47
C VAL A 83 -2.20 8.36 5.59
N GLU A 84 -2.77 8.73 4.46
CA GLU A 84 -4.06 9.41 4.38
C GLU A 84 -5.10 8.42 3.84
N VAL A 85 -6.24 8.30 4.51
CA VAL A 85 -7.40 7.53 4.04
C VAL A 85 -8.43 8.55 3.56
N ILE A 86 -8.86 8.44 2.30
CA ILE A 86 -9.76 9.41 1.64
C ILE A 86 -11.03 8.68 1.18
#